data_AF-A0A9W6HNI4-F1
#
_entry.id   AF-A0A9W6HNI4-F1
#
_cell.length_a   1.000
_cell.length_b   1.000
_cell.length_c   1.000
_cell.angle_alpha   90.00
_cell.angle_beta   90.00
_cell.angle_gamma   90.00
#
_symmetry.space_group_name_H-M   'P 1'
#
loop_
_entity.id
_entity.type
_entity.pdbx_description
1 polymer ?
#
loop_
_entity_poly.entity_id
_entity_poly.type
_entity_poly.pdbx_seq_one_letter_code
_entity_poly.pdbx_strand_id
1 'polypeptide(L)'
;MYGAGVTVRLGGDADALTVRGERNQVETQRVGSLVVEGRTNRVAAAGEVVSAAVRGDGNTVDASDRVGSLVVAGNDNTVTATGVGSIDVSGDRNTVPGR
;
A
#
# COMPACT_ATOMS: atom_id res chain seq x y z
N MET A 1 14.96 8.70 8.65
CA MET A 1 14.99 7.46 9.45
C MET A 1 14.06 6.46 8.79
N TYR A 2 14.47 5.20 8.67
CA TYR A 2 13.59 4.11 8.24
C TYR A 2 12.92 3.51 9.48
N GLY A 3 11.62 3.29 9.44
CA GLY A 3 10.90 2.64 10.54
C GLY A 3 11.17 1.14 10.54
N ALA A 4 11.36 0.57 11.72
CA ALA A 4 11.40 -0.87 11.91
C ALA A 4 10.40 -1.25 13.01
N GLY A 5 9.31 -1.92 12.63
CA GLY A 5 8.27 -2.33 13.58
C GLY A 5 7.44 -1.16 14.14
N VAL A 6 7.29 -0.07 13.39
CA VAL A 6 6.48 1.09 13.82
C VAL A 6 5.01 0.83 13.53
N THR A 7 4.14 1.12 14.49
CA THR A 7 2.68 1.09 14.31
C THR A 7 2.11 2.49 14.40
N VAL A 8 1.32 2.89 13.39
CA VAL A 8 0.62 4.18 13.35
C VAL A 8 -0.86 3.95 13.10
N ARG A 9 -1.72 4.65 13.85
CA ARG A 9 -3.17 4.69 13.61
C ARG A 9 -3.60 6.13 13.41
N LEU A 10 -4.12 6.45 12.23
CA LEU A 10 -4.73 7.72 11.92
C LEU A 10 -6.25 7.57 11.98
N GLY A 11 -6.90 8.35 12.85
CA GLY A 11 -8.36 8.34 12.98
C GLY A 11 -9.10 9.01 11.82
N GLY A 12 -8.38 9.52 10.82
CA GLY A 12 -8.93 10.23 9.68
C GLY A 12 -8.17 9.94 8.40
N ASP A 13 -8.37 10.82 7.43
CA ASP A 13 -7.76 10.74 6.11
C ASP A 13 -6.31 11.21 6.13
N ALA A 14 -5.52 10.71 5.19
CA ALA A 14 -4.18 11.19 4.90
C ALA A 14 -4.08 11.65 3.45
N ASP A 15 -3.81 12.94 3.21
CA ASP A 15 -3.58 13.42 1.84
C ASP A 15 -2.37 12.73 1.20
N ALA A 16 -1.31 12.54 2.00
CA ALA A 16 -0.13 11.78 1.63
C ALA A 16 0.35 10.91 2.80
N LEU A 17 0.66 9.65 2.50
CA LEU A 17 1.21 8.69 3.45
C LEU A 17 2.43 8.02 2.83
N THR A 18 3.57 8.10 3.51
CA THR A 18 4.80 7.41 3.11
C THR A 18 5.24 6.47 4.23
N VAL A 19 5.34 5.19 3.91
CA VAL A 19 5.78 4.13 4.81
C VAL A 19 7.10 3.57 4.29
N ARG A 20 8.17 3.73 5.05
CA ARG A 20 9.53 3.34 4.65
C ARG A 20 10.20 2.49 5.70
N GLY A 21 10.78 1.35 5.29
CA GLY A 21 11.57 0.47 6.13
C GLY A 21 10.99 -0.93 6.20
N GLU A 22 10.90 -1.51 7.39
CA GLU A 22 10.50 -2.91 7.56
C GLU A 22 9.46 -3.14 8.65
N ARG A 23 8.53 -4.06 8.38
CA ARG A 23 7.50 -4.49 9.34
C ARG A 23 6.69 -3.34 9.97
N ASN A 24 6.55 -2.22 9.26
CA ASN A 24 5.73 -1.12 9.74
C ASN A 24 4.26 -1.41 9.45
N GLN A 25 3.37 -0.95 10.33
CA GLN A 25 1.93 -1.07 10.18
C GLN A 25 1.27 0.30 10.26
N VAL A 26 0.41 0.62 9.29
CA VAL A 26 -0.38 1.85 9.29
C VAL A 26 -1.85 1.56 9.04
N GLU A 27 -2.73 2.16 9.84
CA GLU A 27 -4.19 2.13 9.67
C GLU A 27 -4.71 3.56 9.49
N THR A 28 -5.59 3.79 8.50
CA THR A 28 -6.16 5.12 8.16
C THR A 28 -7.53 4.97 7.49
N GLN A 29 -8.28 6.07 7.34
CA GLN A 29 -9.57 6.07 6.64
C GLN A 29 -9.37 6.06 5.12
N ARG A 30 -9.00 7.19 4.51
CA ARG A 30 -8.67 7.31 3.09
C ARG A 30 -7.27 7.84 2.89
N VAL A 31 -6.68 7.54 1.72
CA VAL A 31 -5.37 8.05 1.35
C VAL A 31 -5.39 8.68 -0.04
N GLY A 32 -4.90 9.91 -0.17
CA GLY A 32 -4.69 10.53 -1.48
C GLY A 32 -3.51 9.89 -2.22
N SER A 33 -2.33 9.97 -1.63
CA SER A 33 -1.10 9.40 -2.19
C SER A 33 -0.41 8.48 -1.20
N LEU A 34 -0.41 7.19 -1.49
CA LEU A 34 0.28 6.16 -0.71
C LEU A 34 1.61 5.76 -1.37
N VAL A 35 2.70 5.83 -0.61
CA VAL A 35 4.00 5.26 -0.98
C VAL A 35 4.43 4.27 0.09
N VAL A 36 4.65 3.02 -0.29
CA VAL A 36 5.19 1.97 0.59
C VAL A 36 6.51 1.49 -0.01
N GLU A 37 7.60 1.62 0.75
CA GLU A 37 8.93 1.22 0.30
C GLU A 37 9.66 0.40 1.37
N GLY A 38 10.23 -0.72 0.94
CA GLY A 38 11.01 -1.62 1.79
C GLY A 38 10.37 -3.00 1.87
N ARG A 39 10.32 -3.59 3.06
CA ARG A 39 9.95 -5.00 3.22
C ARG A 39 8.89 -5.25 4.27
N THR A 40 7.92 -6.11 3.95
CA THR A 40 6.96 -6.63 4.93
C THR A 40 6.16 -5.53 5.64
N ASN A 41 5.99 -4.36 5.02
CA ASN A 41 5.14 -3.31 5.56
C ASN A 41 3.68 -3.61 5.28
N ARG A 42 2.78 -3.16 6.17
CA ARG A 42 1.34 -3.32 6.02
C ARG A 42 0.64 -1.97 6.14
N VAL A 43 -0.20 -1.65 5.17
CA VAL A 43 -1.09 -0.47 5.21
C VAL A 43 -2.52 -0.92 5.02
N ALA A 44 -3.41 -0.49 5.90
CA ALA A 44 -4.84 -0.71 5.81
C ALA A 44 -5.57 0.64 5.73
N ALA A 45 -6.30 0.84 4.63
CA ALA A 45 -7.19 1.97 4.42
C ALA A 45 -8.64 1.47 4.42
N ALA A 46 -9.46 2.02 5.31
CA ALA A 46 -10.88 1.64 5.43
C ALA A 46 -11.73 2.14 4.25
N GLY A 47 -11.20 3.03 3.42
CA GLY A 47 -11.86 3.55 2.21
C GLY A 47 -10.93 3.56 1.00
N GLU A 48 -11.09 4.57 0.17
CA GLU A 48 -10.34 4.74 -1.08
C GLU A 48 -8.86 5.08 -0.84
N VAL A 49 -8.01 4.50 -1.69
CA VAL A 49 -6.64 4.98 -1.94
C VAL A 49 -6.56 5.53 -3.36
N VAL A 50 -6.43 6.84 -3.52
CA VAL A 50 -6.50 7.47 -4.86
C VAL A 50 -5.30 7.04 -5.72
N SER A 51 -4.11 6.99 -5.15
CA SER A 51 -2.91 6.46 -5.81
C SER A 51 -2.02 5.69 -4.83
N ALA A 52 -1.48 4.56 -5.28
CA ALA A 52 -0.60 3.70 -4.49
C ALA A 52 0.64 3.30 -5.29
N ALA A 53 1.82 3.52 -4.71
CA ALA A 53 3.08 2.98 -5.19
C ALA A 53 3.68 2.06 -4.12
N VAL A 54 3.77 0.77 -4.44
CA VAL A 54 4.32 -0.27 -3.55
C VAL A 54 5.63 -0.77 -4.13
N ARG A 55 6.74 -0.55 -3.41
CA ARG A 55 8.08 -0.91 -3.86
C ARG A 55 8.83 -1.76 -2.84
N GLY A 56 9.51 -2.79 -3.32
CA GLY A 56 10.29 -3.72 -2.51
C GLY A 56 9.59 -5.06 -2.38
N ASP A 57 9.71 -5.73 -1.22
CA ASP A 57 9.39 -7.14 -1.11
C ASP A 57 8.39 -7.46 0.02
N GLY A 58 7.35 -8.24 -0.28
CA GLY A 58 6.43 -8.76 0.72
C GLY A 58 5.55 -7.70 1.39
N ASN A 59 5.36 -6.52 0.78
CA ASN A 59 4.50 -5.49 1.35
C ASN A 59 3.02 -5.81 1.11
N THR A 60 2.16 -5.36 2.01
CA THR A 60 0.70 -5.53 1.90
C THR A 60 -0.01 -4.18 1.97
N VAL A 61 -0.86 -3.91 0.99
CA VAL A 61 -1.79 -2.77 1.01
C VAL A 61 -3.21 -3.31 0.90
N ASP A 62 -4.04 -2.95 1.87
CA ASP A 62 -5.44 -3.33 1.92
C ASP A 62 -6.32 -2.07 1.88
N ALA A 63 -7.01 -1.85 0.76
CA ALA A 63 -7.97 -0.77 0.60
C ALA A 63 -9.37 -1.39 0.53
N SER A 64 -10.23 -1.07 1.49
CA SER A 64 -11.56 -1.72 1.56
C SER A 64 -12.48 -1.34 0.39
N ASP A 65 -12.25 -0.19 -0.25
CA ASP A 65 -13.02 0.27 -1.42
C ASP A 65 -12.23 0.08 -2.72
N ARG A 66 -11.64 1.15 -3.27
CA ARG A 66 -10.93 1.12 -4.55
C ARG A 66 -9.51 1.67 -4.44
N VAL A 67 -8.66 1.27 -5.38
CA VAL A 67 -7.39 1.93 -5.68
C VAL A 67 -7.50 2.63 -7.04
N GLY A 68 -7.29 3.94 -7.10
CA GLY A 68 -7.40 4.68 -8.37
C GLY A 68 -6.30 4.30 -9.37
N SER A 69 -5.05 4.48 -8.97
CA SER A 69 -3.87 4.05 -9.72
C SER A 69 -2.94 3.24 -8.84
N LEU A 70 -2.47 2.10 -9.35
CA LEU A 70 -1.61 1.18 -8.64
C LEU A 70 -0.33 0.92 -9.44
N VAL A 71 0.81 1.18 -8.80
CA VAL A 71 2.13 0.77 -9.28
C VAL A 71 2.74 -0.18 -8.26
N VAL A 72 3.12 -1.38 -8.69
CA VAL A 72 3.83 -2.36 -7.88
C VAL A 72 5.16 -2.68 -8.52
N ALA A 73 6.25 -2.56 -7.75
CA ALA A 73 7.59 -2.88 -8.20
C ALA A 73 8.36 -3.70 -7.15
N GLY A 74 8.88 -4.86 -7.54
CA GLY A 74 9.56 -5.80 -6.63
C GLY A 74 8.78 -7.11 -6.52
N ASN A 75 8.94 -7.84 -5.43
CA ASN A 75 8.44 -9.21 -5.35
C ASN A 75 7.48 -9.47 -4.20
N ASP A 76 6.60 -10.45 -4.37
CA ASP A 76 5.74 -10.96 -3.31
C ASP A 76 4.85 -9.89 -2.63
N ASN A 77 4.60 -8.76 -3.31
CA ASN A 77 3.72 -7.72 -2.78
C ASN A 77 2.27 -8.12 -2.99
N THR A 78 1.42 -7.79 -2.03
CA THR A 78 -0.01 -8.05 -2.08
C THR A 78 -0.78 -6.75 -2.00
N VAL A 79 -1.69 -6.52 -2.93
CA VAL A 79 -2.64 -5.41 -2.88
C VAL A 79 -4.05 -5.98 -2.97
N THR A 80 -4.91 -5.59 -2.04
CA THR A 80 -6.33 -5.95 -2.04
C THR A 80 -7.17 -4.69 -2.15
N ALA A 81 -8.14 -4.73 -3.06
CA ALA A 81 -9.16 -3.71 -3.25
C ALA A 81 -10.35 -4.31 -4.01
N THR A 82 -11.52 -3.70 -3.88
CA THR A 82 -12.71 -4.08 -4.65
C THR A 82 -12.52 -3.80 -6.14
N GLY A 83 -11.78 -2.75 -6.49
CA GLY A 83 -11.41 -2.44 -7.87
C GLY A 83 -10.15 -1.60 -7.95
N VAL A 84 -9.43 -1.73 -9.06
CA VAL A 84 -8.26 -0.91 -9.37
C VAL A 84 -8.42 -0.28 -10.75
N GLY A 85 -8.24 1.04 -10.84
CA GLY A 85 -8.48 1.77 -12.09
C GLY A 85 -7.38 1.56 -13.12
N SER A 86 -6.12 1.73 -12.72
CA SER A 86 -4.95 1.45 -13.57
C SER A 86 -3.92 0.64 -12.78
N ILE A 87 -3.31 -0.35 -13.43
CA ILE A 87 -2.37 -1.29 -12.81
C ILE A 87 -1.10 -1.35 -13.65
N ASP A 88 0.03 -1.04 -13.03
CA ASP A 88 1.37 -1.35 -13.54
C ASP A 88 2.11 -2.22 -12.51
N VAL A 89 2.56 -3.40 -12.95
CA VAL A 89 3.23 -4.38 -12.08
C VAL A 89 4.53 -4.83 -12.74
N SER A 90 5.62 -4.71 -11.97
CA SER A 90 6.95 -5.17 -12.34
C SER A 90 7.56 -6.00 -11.21
N GLY A 91 8.35 -7.02 -11.58
CA GLY A 91 8.86 -8.04 -10.66
C GLY A 91 7.92 -9.24 -10.52
N ASP A 92 8.22 -10.12 -9.58
CA ASP A 92 7.66 -11.48 -9.55
C ASP A 92 6.72 -11.74 -8.37
N ARG A 93 5.74 -12.63 -8.57
CA ARG A 93 4.82 -13.13 -7.51
C ARG A 93 4.03 -12.04 -6.79
N ASN A 94 3.81 -10.89 -7.43
CA ASN A 94 2.90 -9.88 -6.90
C ASN A 94 1.45 -10.34 -7.09
N THR A 95 0.61 -10.15 -6.07
CA THR A 95 -0.82 -10.40 -6.11
C THR A 95 -1.55 -9.05 -6.10
N VAL A 96 -2.31 -8.74 -7.15
CA VAL A 96 -3.09 -7.50 -7.25
C VAL A 96 -4.49 -7.82 -7.75
N PRO A 97 -5.52 -7.00 -7.47
CA PRO A 97 -6.86 -7.30 -7.92
C PRO A 97 -6.92 -7.34 -9.45
N GLY A 98 -7.51 -8.41 -9.99
CA GLY A 98 -7.68 -8.59 -11.43
C GLY A 98 -6.47 -9.13 -12.18
N ARG A 99 -5.43 -9.65 -11.50
CA ARG A 99 -4.27 -10.29 -12.15
C ARG A 99 -3.74 -11.50 -11.39
#